data_AF-A0A7V4UFA0-F1
#
_entry.id   AF-A0A7V4UFA0-F1
#
_cell.length_a   1.000
_cell.length_b   1.000
_cell.length_c   1.000
_cell.angle_alpha   90.00
_cell.angle_beta   90.00
_cell.angle_gamma   90.00
#
_symmetry.space_group_name_H-M   'P 1'
#
loop_
_entity.id
_entity.type
_entity.pdbx_description
1 polymer ?
#
loop_
_entity_poly.entity_id
_entity_poly.type
_entity_poly.pdbx_seq_one_letter_code
_entity_poly.pdbx_strand_id
1 'polypeptide(L)'
;MKDVVERACILPLLHRETKVKVDLSIGLSGFERRAVARAELQDVLGTQVPVATAEDLIVMKALAARPQDELDLRGLALAQGDQLDWAYCERTAAVLGDAVGMDLSERLRLLRRNS
;
A
#
# COMPACT_ATOMS: atom_id res chain seq x y z
N MET A 1 1.53 22.54 11.38
CA MET A 1 1.91 22.23 9.98
C MET A 1 3.39 21.86 9.83
N LYS A 2 4.27 22.28 10.75
CA LYS A 2 5.68 21.83 10.78
C LYS A 2 5.83 20.38 11.27
N ASP A 3 4.99 19.92 12.20
CA ASP A 3 5.17 18.61 12.84
C ASP A 3 4.80 17.39 11.98
N VAL A 4 4.05 17.56 10.89
CA VAL A 4 3.63 16.43 10.02
C VAL A 4 4.72 16.08 9.00
N VAL A 5 5.58 17.04 8.64
CA VAL A 5 6.61 16.89 7.61
C VAL A 5 7.88 16.20 8.15
N GLU A 6 8.08 16.18 9.47
CA GLU A 6 9.38 15.81 10.05
C GLU A 6 9.58 14.29 10.29
N ARG A 7 8.57 13.43 10.10
CA ARG A 7 8.72 11.98 10.36
C ARG A 7 8.05 11.02 9.38
N ALA A 8 6.97 11.43 8.72
CA ALA A 8 6.33 10.64 7.68
C ALA A 8 6.61 11.35 6.36
N CYS A 9 7.18 10.68 5.37
CA CYS A 9 7.46 11.23 4.04
C CYS A 9 6.16 11.47 3.24
N ILE A 10 5.18 12.16 3.84
CA ILE A 10 3.85 12.44 3.31
C ILE A 10 3.63 13.94 3.38
N LEU A 11 3.35 14.54 2.22
CA LEU A 11 2.98 15.94 2.09
C LEU A 11 1.47 16.04 1.78
N PRO A 12 0.64 16.44 2.75
CA PRO A 12 -0.77 16.66 2.50
C PRO A 12 -0.97 17.95 1.70
N LEU A 13 -1.76 17.86 0.63
CA LEU A 13 -2.08 18.92 -0.30
C LEU A 13 -3.60 19.11 -0.39
N LEU A 14 -4.04 20.31 -0.72
CA LEU A 14 -5.45 20.63 -0.97
C LEU A 14 -5.56 21.29 -2.34
N HIS A 15 -6.27 20.66 -3.27
CA HIS A 15 -6.56 21.28 -4.55
C HIS A 15 -7.49 22.48 -4.33
N ARG A 16 -7.03 23.68 -4.70
CA ARG A 16 -7.68 24.93 -4.29
C ARG A 16 -9.09 25.09 -4.84
N GLU A 17 -9.32 24.65 -6.08
CA GLU A 17 -10.59 24.79 -6.78
C GLU A 17 -11.61 23.74 -6.31
N THR A 18 -11.26 22.46 -6.40
CA THR A 18 -12.19 21.35 -6.10
C THR A 18 -12.26 20.99 -4.61
N LYS A 19 -11.35 21.51 -3.79
CA LYS A 19 -11.18 21.15 -2.36
C LYS A 19 -10.86 19.68 -2.12
N VAL A 20 -10.45 18.95 -3.14
CA VAL A 20 -9.98 17.56 -2.99
C VAL A 20 -8.65 17.56 -2.23
N LYS A 21 -8.57 16.71 -1.21
CA LYS A 21 -7.33 16.45 -0.47
C LYS A 21 -6.49 15.43 -1.24
N VAL A 22 -5.20 15.69 -1.34
CA VAL A 22 -4.23 14.82 -2.02
C VAL A 22 -3.05 14.63 -1.10
N ASP A 23 -2.73 13.38 -0.77
CA ASP A 23 -1.53 13.05 0.01
C ASP A 23 -0.42 12.62 -0.95
N LEU A 24 0.68 13.36 -0.96
CA LEU A 24 1.86 13.00 -1.73
C LEU A 24 2.85 12.24 -0.85
N SER A 25 3.02 10.94 -1.10
CA SER A 25 4.04 10.12 -0.42
C SER A 25 5.34 10.11 -1.23
N ILE A 26 6.48 10.32 -0.57
CA ILE A 26 7.80 10.27 -1.18
C ILE A 26 8.39 8.88 -0.96
N GLY A 27 8.49 8.11 -2.05
CA GLY A 27 9.08 6.77 -2.05
C GLY A 27 10.61 6.81 -1.98
N LEU A 28 11.17 6.54 -0.79
CA LEU A 28 12.62 6.54 -0.57
C LEU A 28 13.24 5.14 -0.64
N SER A 29 12.45 4.08 -0.44
CA SER A 29 12.94 2.71 -0.42
C SER A 29 12.94 2.07 -1.83
N GLY A 30 13.48 0.85 -1.92
CA GLY A 30 13.40 0.05 -3.15
C GLY A 30 11.99 -0.49 -3.43
N PHE A 31 11.12 -0.53 -2.43
CA PHE A 31 9.76 -1.02 -2.58
C PHE A 31 8.87 -0.03 -3.33
N GLU A 32 8.84 1.25 -2.96
CA GLU A 32 7.95 2.21 -3.62
C GLU A 32 8.32 2.39 -5.10
N ARG A 33 9.63 2.40 -5.42
CA ARG A 33 10.09 2.42 -6.82
C ARG A 33 9.55 1.22 -7.61
N ARG A 34 9.54 0.04 -6.99
CA ARG A 34 9.02 -1.18 -7.63
C ARG A 34 7.51 -1.14 -7.79
N ALA A 35 6.78 -0.69 -6.76
CA ALA A 35 5.33 -0.56 -6.79
C ALA A 35 4.87 0.43 -7.89
N VAL A 36 5.58 1.55 -8.06
CA VAL A 36 5.32 2.50 -9.16
C VAL A 36 5.62 1.86 -10.52
N ALA A 37 6.72 1.13 -10.66
CA ALA A 37 7.07 0.48 -11.92
C ALA A 37 6.12 -0.67 -12.31
N ARG A 38 5.47 -1.30 -11.32
CA ARG A 38 4.48 -2.37 -11.50
C ARG A 38 3.05 -1.86 -11.63
N ALA A 39 2.81 -0.56 -11.44
CA ALA A 39 1.48 0.00 -11.47
C ALA A 39 0.77 -0.31 -12.80
N GLU A 40 -0.48 -0.72 -12.70
CA GLU A 40 -1.32 -1.08 -13.83
C GLU A 40 -2.25 0.08 -14.17
N LEU A 41 -2.45 0.35 -15.47
CA LEU A 41 -3.42 1.35 -15.89
C LEU A 41 -4.83 0.85 -15.64
N GLN A 42 -5.60 1.62 -14.87
CA GLN A 42 -7.00 1.38 -14.60
C GLN A 42 -7.82 2.52 -15.19
N ASP A 43 -8.96 2.20 -15.81
CA ASP A 43 -9.89 3.20 -16.28
C ASP A 43 -10.69 3.78 -15.11
N VAL A 44 -10.49 5.06 -14.83
CA VAL A 44 -11.22 5.81 -13.82
C VAL A 44 -11.98 6.92 -14.51
N LEU A 45 -13.28 6.68 -14.75
CA LEU A 45 -14.19 7.63 -15.39
C LEU A 45 -13.68 8.12 -16.76
N GLY A 46 -13.13 7.22 -17.58
CA GLY A 46 -12.59 7.52 -18.90
C GLY A 46 -11.14 8.04 -18.89
N THR A 47 -10.50 8.08 -17.72
CA THR A 47 -9.09 8.48 -17.56
C THR A 47 -8.26 7.27 -17.17
N GLN A 48 -7.22 6.96 -17.95
CA GLN A 48 -6.25 5.92 -17.63
C GLN A 48 -5.33 6.40 -16.51
N VAL A 49 -5.45 5.81 -15.32
CA VAL A 49 -4.67 6.16 -14.13
C VAL A 49 -3.80 4.98 -13.74
N PRO A 50 -2.49 5.16 -13.52
CA PRO A 50 -1.65 4.10 -12.95
C PRO A 50 -2.05 3.86 -11.49
N VAL A 51 -2.43 2.62 -11.19
CA VAL A 51 -2.83 2.17 -9.86
C VAL A 51 -1.89 1.05 -9.42
N ALA A 52 -1.46 1.07 -8.15
CA ALA A 52 -0.62 0.01 -7.60
C ALA A 52 -1.33 -1.35 -7.69
N THR A 53 -0.56 -2.42 -7.90
CA THR A 53 -1.14 -3.77 -7.95
C THR A 53 -1.76 -4.15 -6.61
N ALA A 54 -2.66 -5.13 -6.61
CA ALA A 54 -3.31 -5.57 -5.38
C ALA A 54 -2.30 -6.09 -4.34
N GLU A 55 -1.24 -6.77 -4.79
CA GLU A 55 -0.16 -7.23 -3.92
C GLU A 55 0.58 -6.06 -3.27
N ASP A 56 0.95 -5.05 -4.05
CA ASP A 56 1.67 -3.88 -3.55
C ASP A 56 0.77 -3.09 -2.57
N LEU A 57 -0.55 -3.01 -2.84
CA LEU A 57 -1.54 -2.45 -1.90
C LEU A 57 -1.64 -3.24 -0.60
N ILE A 58 -1.61 -4.58 -0.66
CA ILE A 58 -1.59 -5.43 0.54
C ILE A 58 -0.35 -5.14 1.38
N VAL A 59 0.83 -5.11 0.78
CA VAL A 59 2.09 -4.84 1.49
C VAL A 59 2.08 -3.44 2.11
N MET A 60 1.64 -2.42 1.36
CA MET A 60 1.51 -1.05 1.86
C MET A 60 0.56 -0.95 3.06
N LYS A 61 -0.59 -1.61 3.01
CA LYS A 61 -1.58 -1.62 4.10
C LYS A 61 -1.09 -2.39 5.33
N ALA A 62 -0.40 -3.50 5.13
CA ALA A 62 0.23 -4.24 6.21
C ALA A 62 1.31 -3.42 6.92
N LEU A 63 2.08 -2.62 6.19
CA LEU A 63 3.07 -1.72 6.77
C LEU A 63 2.41 -0.55 7.55
N ALA A 64 1.32 0.03 7.01
CA ALA A 64 0.62 1.16 7.64
C ALA A 64 -0.08 0.79 8.95
N ALA A 65 -0.61 -0.43 9.05
CA ALA A 65 -1.13 -1.02 10.29
C ALA A 65 -2.24 -0.22 11.01
N ARG A 66 -3.03 0.60 10.30
CA ARG A 66 -4.14 1.34 10.92
C ARG A 66 -5.37 0.44 11.07
N PRO A 67 -6.30 0.71 12.00
CA PRO A 67 -7.50 -0.11 12.19
C PRO A 67 -8.31 -0.34 10.92
N GLN A 68 -8.43 0.67 10.06
CA GLN A 68 -9.10 0.57 8.77
C GLN A 68 -8.35 -0.29 7.74
N ASP A 69 -7.01 -0.39 7.84
CA ASP A 69 -6.21 -1.15 6.89
C ASP A 69 -6.48 -2.67 7.04
N GLU A 70 -6.90 -3.16 8.22
CA GLU A 70 -7.30 -4.56 8.41
C GLU A 70 -8.54 -4.95 7.59
N LEU A 71 -9.55 -4.08 7.55
CA LEU A 71 -10.76 -4.31 6.76
C LEU A 71 -10.43 -4.27 5.26
N ASP A 72 -9.61 -3.31 4.85
CA ASP A 72 -9.19 -3.18 3.47
C ASP A 72 -8.33 -4.37 3.01
N LEU A 73 -7.45 -4.88 3.87
CA LEU A 73 -6.62 -6.06 3.61
C LEU A 73 -7.48 -7.29 3.33
N ARG A 74 -8.49 -7.54 4.17
CA ARG A 74 -9.45 -8.64 3.97
C ARG A 74 -10.27 -8.43 2.70
N GLY A 75 -10.73 -7.21 2.45
CA GLY A 75 -11.48 -6.88 1.23
C GLY A 75 -10.67 -7.14 -0.04
N LEU A 76 -9.41 -6.73 -0.06
CA LEU A 76 -8.48 -6.99 -1.18
C LEU A 76 -8.18 -8.48 -1.33
N ALA A 77 -7.91 -9.18 -0.24
CA ALA A 77 -7.64 -10.61 -0.25
C ALA A 77 -8.83 -11.41 -0.82
N LEU A 78 -10.06 -11.10 -0.37
CA LEU A 78 -11.28 -11.73 -0.86
C LEU A 78 -11.59 -11.37 -2.31
N ALA A 79 -11.42 -10.10 -2.70
CA ALA A 79 -11.73 -9.63 -4.05
C ALA A 79 -10.80 -10.23 -5.11
N GLN A 80 -9.53 -10.44 -4.77
CA GLN A 80 -8.56 -11.01 -5.69
C GLN A 80 -8.50 -12.55 -5.62
N GLY A 81 -8.71 -13.13 -4.44
CA GLY A 81 -8.69 -14.57 -4.21
C GLY A 81 -7.37 -15.21 -4.64
N ASP A 82 -7.47 -16.26 -5.44
CA ASP A 82 -6.33 -17.07 -5.92
C ASP A 82 -5.41 -16.32 -6.92
N GLN A 83 -5.81 -15.14 -7.38
CA GLN A 83 -4.99 -14.34 -8.30
C GLN A 83 -3.82 -13.63 -7.61
N LEU A 84 -3.88 -13.47 -6.28
CA LEU A 84 -2.80 -12.84 -5.52
C LEU A 84 -1.55 -13.71 -5.51
N ASP A 85 -0.42 -13.11 -5.91
CA ASP A 85 0.90 -13.68 -5.61
C ASP A 85 1.26 -13.45 -4.14
N TRP A 86 0.70 -14.30 -3.27
CA TRP A 86 1.03 -14.31 -1.84
C TRP A 86 2.52 -14.50 -1.57
N ALA A 87 3.23 -15.22 -2.43
CA ALA A 87 4.65 -15.44 -2.25
C ALA A 87 5.44 -14.14 -2.48
N TYR A 88 5.03 -13.29 -3.43
CA TYR A 88 5.54 -11.94 -3.59
C TYR A 88 5.22 -11.06 -2.39
N CYS A 89 3.97 -11.06 -1.92
CA CYS A 89 3.53 -10.30 -0.75
C CYS A 89 4.37 -10.64 0.48
N GLU A 90 4.51 -11.94 0.79
CA GLU A 90 5.25 -12.43 1.97
C GLU A 90 6.75 -12.13 1.87
N ARG A 91 7.38 -12.33 0.71
CA ARG A 91 8.81 -12.00 0.51
C ARG A 91 9.07 -10.51 0.67
N THR A 92 8.21 -9.67 0.10
CA THR A 92 8.36 -8.21 0.18
C THR A 92 8.11 -7.72 1.60
N ALA A 93 7.10 -8.27 2.27
CA ALA A 93 6.81 -7.97 3.67
C ALA A 93 7.94 -8.40 4.60
N ALA A 94 8.61 -9.53 4.36
CA ALA A 94 9.79 -9.93 5.13
C ALA A 94 10.93 -8.89 5.03
N VAL A 95 11.29 -8.49 3.80
CA VAL A 95 12.36 -7.50 3.56
C VAL A 95 12.03 -6.15 4.21
N LEU A 96 10.79 -5.68 4.08
CA LEU A 96 10.36 -4.44 4.70
C LEU A 96 10.27 -4.56 6.22
N GLY A 97 9.76 -5.69 6.70
CA GLY A 97 9.62 -6.00 8.12
C GLY A 97 10.95 -5.97 8.85
N ASP A 98 11.99 -6.57 8.25
CA ASP A 98 13.36 -6.51 8.76
C ASP A 98 13.87 -5.06 8.86
N ALA A 99 13.55 -4.22 7.87
CA ALA A 99 13.97 -2.82 7.85
C ALA A 99 13.26 -1.94 8.90
N VAL A 100 12.04 -2.30 9.30
CA VAL A 100 11.23 -1.54 10.27
C VAL A 100 11.11 -2.21 11.65
N GLY A 101 11.70 -3.39 11.84
CA GLY A 101 11.63 -4.15 13.09
C GLY A 101 10.24 -4.75 13.39
N MET A 102 9.47 -5.12 12.37
CA MET A 102 8.13 -5.70 12.50
C MET A 102 8.02 -7.01 11.71
N ASP A 103 7.34 -8.03 12.25
CA ASP A 103 7.08 -9.27 11.49
C ASP A 103 5.85 -9.12 10.57
N LEU A 104 6.04 -8.37 9.48
CA LEU A 104 5.00 -8.17 8.48
C LEU A 104 4.70 -9.46 7.71
N SER A 105 5.68 -10.36 7.59
CA SER A 105 5.53 -11.62 6.87
C SER A 105 4.50 -12.51 7.57
N GLU A 106 4.59 -12.64 8.90
CA GLU A 106 3.66 -13.44 9.67
C GLU A 106 2.27 -12.83 9.68
N ARG A 107 2.18 -11.50 9.74
CA ARG A 107 0.90 -10.81 9.61
C ARG A 107 0.18 -11.15 8.30
N LEU A 108 0.90 -11.16 7.17
CA LEU A 108 0.30 -11.52 5.89
C LEU A 108 -0.07 -13.01 5.80
N ARG A 109 0.70 -13.91 6.42
CA ARG A 109 0.32 -15.33 6.52
C ARG A 109 -0.97 -15.53 7.30
N LEU A 110 -1.16 -14.79 8.39
CA LEU A 110 -2.39 -14.82 9.18
C LEU A 110 -3.58 -14.26 8.39
N LEU A 111 -3.37 -13.18 7.64
CA LEU A 111 -4.40 -12.65 6.73
C LEU A 111 -4.84 -13.71 5.71
N ARG A 112 -3.88 -14.35 5.04
CA ARG A 112 -4.14 -15.39 4.03
C ARG A 112 -4.92 -16.58 4.58
N ARG A 113 -4.66 -17.00 5.83
CA ARG A 113 -5.38 -18.12 6.46
C ARG A 113 -6.83 -17.80 6.82
N ASN A 114 -7.15 -16.52 6.98
CA ASN A 114 -8.43 -16.03 7.47
C ASN A 114 -9.28 -15.34 6.39
N SER A 115 -8.78 -15.31 5.15
CA SER A 115 -9.46 -14.77 3.96
C SER A 115 -9.99 -15.94 3.13
#